data_AF-A0A1Z9F285-F1
#
_entry.id   AF-A0A1Z9F285-F1
#
_cell.length_a   1.000
_cell.length_b   1.000
_cell.length_c   1.000
_cell.angle_alpha   90.00
_cell.angle_beta   90.00
_cell.angle_gamma   90.00
#
_symmetry.space_group_name_H-M   'P 1'
#
loop_
_entity.id
_entity.type
_entity.pdbx_description
1 polymer ?
#
loop_
_entity_poly.entity_id
_entity_poly.type
_entity_poly.pdbx_seq_one_letter_code
_entity_poly.pdbx_strand_id
1 'polypeptide(L)'
;EGVRNWGLDQVDEVTRREIYTAAEGGAPITRIFGVNLHDLDELGEGQEYQSFFTGELSGAVQTSDLELVVGLDQSSNDSFVMPVKEQLQVFEDPTLHRQQRAGYYGFAELGFGVLDNRRVILGSF
;
A
#
# COMPACT_ATOMS: atom_id res chain seq x y z
N GLU A 1 16.53 3.79 -8.00
CA GLU A 1 16.79 5.08 -8.66
C GLU A 1 15.43 5.73 -8.97
N GLY A 2 15.19 6.98 -8.56
CA GLY A 2 13.83 7.52 -8.50
C GLY A 2 13.30 8.07 -9.83
N VAL A 3 11.97 8.04 -10.00
CA VAL A 3 11.21 8.60 -11.14
C VAL A 3 11.53 10.07 -11.46
N ARG A 4 12.11 10.80 -10.50
CA ARG A 4 12.57 12.19 -10.65
C ARG A 4 13.87 12.32 -11.44
N ASN A 5 14.63 11.25 -11.66
CA ASN A 5 15.88 11.30 -12.42
C ASN A 5 15.69 11.04 -13.93
N TRP A 6 14.45 10.83 -14.38
CA TRP A 6 14.17 10.51 -15.78
C TRP A 6 14.45 11.69 -16.73
N GLY A 7 15.21 11.40 -17.78
CA GLY A 7 15.59 12.36 -18.83
C GLY A 7 14.54 12.53 -19.93
N LEU A 8 14.79 13.47 -20.84
CA LEU A 8 13.94 13.72 -22.03
C LEU A 8 13.91 12.54 -23.02
N ASP A 9 14.88 11.64 -22.91
CA ASP A 9 14.98 10.40 -23.65
C ASP A 9 14.06 9.30 -23.10
N GLN A 10 13.70 9.38 -21.82
CA GLN A 10 12.83 8.40 -21.15
C GLN A 10 11.38 8.86 -21.08
N VAL A 11 11.14 10.16 -20.88
CA VAL A 11 9.80 10.73 -20.69
C VAL A 11 9.68 12.07 -21.40
N ASP A 12 8.51 12.31 -21.99
CA ASP A 12 8.21 13.57 -22.66
C ASP A 12 8.13 14.75 -21.68
N GLU A 13 8.25 15.97 -22.20
CA GLU A 13 8.36 17.16 -21.37
C GLU A 13 7.08 17.46 -20.55
N VAL A 14 5.90 17.05 -21.02
CA VAL A 14 4.63 17.26 -20.32
C VAL A 14 4.55 16.35 -19.11
N THR A 15 4.79 15.05 -19.29
CA THR A 15 4.80 14.07 -18.20
C THR A 15 5.92 14.37 -17.20
N ARG A 16 7.10 14.82 -17.67
CA ARG A 16 8.18 15.27 -16.80
C ARG A 16 7.75 16.45 -15.92
N ARG A 17 7.06 17.44 -16.49
CA ARG A 17 6.51 18.55 -15.70
C ARG A 17 5.53 18.05 -14.64
N GLU A 18 4.64 17.12 -14.97
CA GLU A 18 3.69 16.54 -14.02
C GLU A 18 4.36 15.86 -12.81
N ILE A 19 5.46 15.12 -13.05
CA ILE A 19 6.28 14.50 -12.00
C ILE A 19 6.80 15.54 -11.00
N TYR A 20 7.16 16.74 -11.48
CA TYR A 20 7.70 17.83 -10.66
C TYR A 20 6.64 18.76 -10.05
N THR A 21 5.47 18.91 -10.70
CA THR A 21 4.41 19.85 -10.27
C THR A 21 3.32 19.21 -9.42
N ALA A 22 3.43 17.92 -9.07
CA ALA A 22 2.51 17.27 -8.16
C ALA A 22 2.43 18.04 -6.83
N ALA A 23 1.21 18.34 -6.38
CA ALA A 23 0.93 19.33 -5.33
C ALA A 23 1.62 19.00 -3.99
N GLU A 24 2.25 20.03 -3.39
CA GLU A 24 2.86 20.01 -2.06
C GLU A 24 1.78 19.83 -0.97
N GLY A 25 1.86 18.75 -0.19
CA GLY A 25 1.08 18.58 1.05
C GLY A 25 0.47 17.20 1.30
N GLY A 26 0.45 16.30 0.32
CA GLY A 26 0.34 14.85 0.53
C GLY A 26 1.71 14.22 0.32
N ALA A 27 1.96 13.04 0.88
CA ALA A 27 3.10 12.20 0.49
C ALA A 27 3.24 12.15 -1.05
N PRO A 28 4.44 11.94 -1.63
CA PRO A 28 4.75 12.13 -3.05
C PRO A 28 4.00 11.15 -3.96
N ILE A 29 2.67 11.28 -4.06
CA ILE A 29 1.80 10.54 -4.96
C ILE A 29 2.00 11.19 -6.33
N THR A 30 3.08 10.81 -7.00
CA THR A 30 3.32 11.21 -8.38
C THR A 30 2.27 10.52 -9.24
N ARG A 31 1.23 11.26 -9.61
CA ARG A 31 0.27 10.79 -10.61
C ARG A 31 0.94 10.88 -11.98
N ILE A 32 1.17 9.73 -12.61
CA ILE A 32 1.83 9.63 -13.93
C ILE A 32 0.93 8.79 -14.83
N PHE A 33 0.72 9.23 -16.08
CA PHE A 33 -0.15 8.56 -17.06
C PHE A 33 -1.58 8.26 -16.54
N GLY A 34 -2.10 9.12 -15.66
CA GLY A 34 -3.43 8.96 -15.09
C GLY A 34 -3.53 7.96 -13.93
N VAL A 35 -2.42 7.31 -13.54
CA VAL A 35 -2.33 6.36 -12.43
C VAL A 35 -1.69 7.04 -11.21
N ASN A 36 -2.20 6.75 -10.02
CA ASN A 36 -1.61 7.24 -8.76
C ASN A 36 -0.55 6.24 -8.30
N LEU A 37 0.68 6.71 -8.12
CA LEU A 37 1.78 5.89 -7.59
C LEU A 37 1.91 6.08 -6.09
N HIS A 38 2.11 4.98 -5.38
CA HIS A 38 2.40 4.94 -3.95
C HIS A 38 3.67 4.12 -3.77
N ASP A 39 4.65 4.72 -3.11
CA ASP A 39 5.84 4.02 -2.64
C ASP A 39 5.49 3.22 -1.38
N LEU A 40 5.83 1.94 -1.38
CA LEU A 40 5.70 1.04 -0.24
C LEU A 40 7.00 0.27 -0.12
N ASP A 41 7.75 0.56 0.95
CA ASP A 41 9.04 -0.08 1.19
C ASP A 41 8.87 -1.59 1.38
N GLU A 42 7.74 -2.05 1.92
CA GLU A 42 7.47 -3.47 2.20
C GLU A 42 7.37 -4.35 0.94
N LEU A 43 7.17 -3.75 -0.24
CA LEU A 43 7.13 -4.42 -1.55
C LEU A 43 8.52 -4.59 -2.20
N GLY A 44 9.55 -3.97 -1.63
CA GLY A 44 10.92 -3.98 -2.18
C GLY A 44 11.63 -5.34 -2.09
N GLU A 45 12.84 -5.39 -2.66
CA GLU A 45 13.69 -6.59 -2.64
C GLU A 45 14.03 -7.02 -1.20
N GLY A 46 13.78 -8.29 -0.87
CA GLY A 46 14.05 -8.89 0.43
C GLY A 46 13.14 -8.42 1.56
N GLN A 47 12.05 -7.69 1.24
CA GLN A 47 11.12 -7.14 2.22
C GLN A 47 9.99 -8.12 2.56
N GLU A 48 9.15 -7.75 3.52
CA GLU A 48 8.11 -8.64 4.08
C GLU A 48 7.17 -9.19 3.00
N TYR A 49 6.61 -8.34 2.14
CA TYR A 49 5.64 -8.78 1.15
C TYR A 49 6.28 -9.59 0.02
N GLN A 50 7.51 -9.27 -0.39
CA GLN A 50 8.22 -10.08 -1.39
C GLN A 50 8.61 -11.45 -0.82
N SER A 51 9.07 -11.49 0.43
CA SER A 51 9.42 -12.74 1.12
C SER A 51 8.17 -13.63 1.27
N PHE A 52 7.03 -13.04 1.61
CA PHE A 52 5.75 -13.76 1.65
C PHE A 52 5.32 -14.27 0.27
N PHE A 53 5.43 -13.44 -0.76
CA PHE A 53 5.05 -13.80 -2.13
C PHE A 53 5.87 -14.98 -2.67
N THR A 54 7.19 -14.95 -2.49
CA THR A 54 8.10 -15.98 -3.02
C THR A 54 8.19 -17.22 -2.12
N GLY A 55 8.14 -17.03 -0.80
CA GLY A 55 8.31 -18.10 0.19
C GLY A 55 7.03 -18.86 0.54
N GLU A 56 5.91 -18.16 0.74
CA GLU A 56 4.67 -18.76 1.22
C GLU A 56 3.65 -18.98 0.09
N LEU A 57 3.49 -17.98 -0.80
CA LEU A 57 2.55 -18.08 -1.92
C LEU A 57 3.13 -18.82 -3.13
N SER A 58 4.41 -19.20 -3.09
CA SER A 58 5.14 -19.84 -4.20
C SER A 58 5.08 -19.04 -5.52
N GLY A 59 4.96 -17.71 -5.42
CA GLY A 59 5.11 -16.80 -6.56
C GLY A 59 6.56 -16.69 -7.00
N ALA A 60 6.78 -16.14 -8.19
CA ALA A 60 8.12 -15.85 -8.69
C ALA A 60 8.14 -14.46 -9.34
N VAL A 61 9.18 -13.69 -9.03
CA VAL A 61 9.57 -12.54 -9.86
C VAL A 61 10.28 -13.05 -11.10
N GLN A 62 10.23 -12.30 -12.20
CA GLN A 62 11.01 -12.64 -13.39
C GLN A 62 12.52 -12.55 -13.04
N THR A 63 13.35 -13.38 -13.67
CA THR A 63 14.77 -13.59 -13.30
C THR A 63 15.65 -12.32 -13.20
N SER A 64 15.38 -11.28 -13.98
CA SER A 64 16.09 -10.00 -13.98
C SER A 64 15.44 -8.91 -13.14
N ASP A 65 14.22 -9.14 -12.66
CA ASP A 65 13.46 -8.17 -11.89
C ASP A 65 13.76 -8.35 -10.39
N LEU A 66 13.75 -7.24 -9.66
CA LEU A 66 14.12 -7.22 -8.23
C LEU A 66 12.96 -6.86 -7.32
N GLU A 67 11.96 -6.13 -7.82
CA GLU A 67 10.90 -5.55 -7.00
C GLU A 67 9.51 -5.99 -7.46
N LEU A 68 8.55 -5.95 -6.54
CA LEU A 68 7.15 -6.23 -6.83
C LEU A 68 6.36 -4.93 -7.02
N VAL A 69 5.43 -4.95 -7.97
CA VAL A 69 4.44 -3.90 -8.17
C VAL A 69 3.04 -4.46 -8.10
N VAL A 70 2.15 -3.73 -7.41
CA VAL A 70 0.73 -4.06 -7.29
C VAL A 70 -0.08 -2.97 -7.97
N GLY A 71 -0.86 -3.36 -8.99
CA GLY A 71 -1.84 -2.49 -9.62
C GLY A 71 -3.24 -2.76 -9.06
N LEU A 72 -3.91 -1.69 -8.62
CA LEU A 72 -5.29 -1.75 -8.12
C LEU A 72 -6.20 -0.90 -9.00
N ASP A 73 -7.21 -1.52 -9.58
CA ASP A 73 -8.25 -0.82 -10.33
C ASP A 73 -9.34 -0.30 -9.39
N GLN A 74 -9.28 0.99 -9.08
CA GLN A 74 -10.26 1.68 -8.23
C GLN A 74 -11.34 2.42 -9.04
N SER A 75 -11.53 2.09 -10.32
CA SER A 75 -12.55 2.72 -11.17
C SER A 75 -13.99 2.48 -10.67
N SER A 76 -14.22 1.37 -9.97
CA SER A 76 -15.50 1.04 -9.33
C SER A 76 -15.30 0.69 -7.85
N ASN A 77 -16.25 1.11 -7.03
CA ASN A 77 -16.26 0.85 -5.59
C ASN A 77 -17.08 -0.41 -5.25
N ASP A 78 -16.76 -1.52 -5.92
CA ASP A 78 -17.51 -2.78 -5.82
C ASP A 78 -16.65 -3.98 -5.39
N SER A 79 -15.33 -3.89 -5.55
CA SER A 79 -14.44 -5.05 -5.45
C SER A 79 -13.60 -5.06 -4.18
N PHE A 80 -13.26 -3.91 -3.61
CA PHE A 80 -12.48 -3.80 -2.38
C PHE A 80 -13.40 -3.43 -1.22
N VAL A 81 -13.56 -4.34 -0.25
CA VAL A 81 -14.48 -4.14 0.87
C VAL A 81 -13.74 -4.33 2.20
N MET A 82 -13.99 -3.41 3.13
CA MET A 82 -13.51 -3.49 4.51
C MET A 82 -14.71 -3.70 5.45
N PRO A 83 -15.16 -4.95 5.67
CA PRO A 83 -16.22 -5.21 6.63
C PRO A 83 -15.74 -4.93 8.06
N VAL A 84 -16.54 -4.20 8.83
CA VAL A 84 -16.33 -4.01 10.27
C VAL A 84 -17.31 -4.92 10.99
N LYS A 85 -16.80 -5.98 11.64
CA LYS A 85 -17.63 -6.90 12.42
C LYS A 85 -17.91 -6.35 13.81
N GLU A 86 -16.91 -5.72 14.43
CA GLU A 86 -17.04 -5.06 15.72
C GLU A 86 -16.24 -3.75 15.72
N GLN A 87 -16.93 -2.65 16.02
CA GLN A 87 -16.28 -1.34 16.14
C GLN A 87 -15.36 -1.30 17.36
N LEU A 88 -14.37 -0.39 17.34
CA LEU A 88 -13.47 -0.21 18.47
C LEU A 88 -14.25 0.12 19.74
N GLN A 89 -14.22 -0.80 20.69
CA GLN A 89 -14.73 -0.59 22.04
C GLN A 89 -13.54 -0.41 22.98
N VAL A 90 -13.58 0.63 23.79
CA VAL A 90 -12.52 0.95 24.76
C VAL A 90 -13.11 0.87 26.15
N PHE A 91 -12.41 0.15 27.01
CA PHE A 91 -12.76 -0.08 28.41
C PHE A 91 -11.65 0.46 29.30
N GLU A 92 -12.04 1.04 30.43
CA GLU A 92 -11.11 1.39 31.49
C GLU A 92 -10.81 0.14 32.33
N ASP A 93 -9.53 -0.05 32.70
CA ASP A 93 -9.11 -1.12 33.60
C ASP A 93 -9.00 -0.62 35.06
N PRO A 94 -10.00 -0.88 35.93
CA PRO A 94 -9.99 -0.42 37.32
C PRO A 94 -8.98 -1.18 38.19
N THR A 95 -8.41 -2.31 37.74
CA THR A 95 -7.45 -3.07 38.56
C THR A 95 -6.10 -2.36 38.68
N LEU A 96 -5.71 -1.60 37.65
CA LEU A 96 -4.47 -0.82 37.64
C LEU A 96 -4.54 0.44 38.51
N HIS A 97 -5.76 0.91 38.85
CA HIS A 97 -5.95 2.08 39.69
C HIS A 97 -5.30 1.94 41.08
N ARG A 98 -5.33 0.74 41.66
CA ARG A 98 -4.71 0.45 42.97
C ARG A 98 -3.18 0.54 42.95
N GLN A 99 -2.58 0.42 41.77
CA GLN A 99 -1.14 0.57 41.56
C GLN A 99 -0.77 2.00 41.12
N GLN A 100 -1.69 2.95 41.23
CA GLN A 100 -1.53 4.33 40.73
C GLN A 100 -1.26 4.40 39.22
N ARG A 101 -1.82 3.47 38.45
CA ARG A 101 -1.70 3.43 36.98
C ARG A 101 -3.09 3.53 36.36
N ALA A 102 -3.20 4.30 35.27
CA ALA A 102 -4.37 4.30 34.41
C ALA A 102 -4.09 3.36 33.23
N GLY A 103 -5.03 2.47 32.94
CA GLY A 103 -4.94 1.57 31.80
C GLY A 103 -6.26 1.52 31.06
N TYR A 104 -6.16 1.43 29.74
CA TYR A 104 -7.29 1.21 28.85
C TYR A 104 -6.96 -0.01 28.01
N TYR A 105 -7.97 -0.81 27.72
CA TYR A 105 -7.88 -1.86 26.71
C TYR A 105 -9.06 -1.75 25.77
N GLY A 106 -8.85 -2.21 24.54
CA GLY A 106 -9.89 -2.19 23.55
C GLY A 106 -9.63 -3.22 22.47
N PHE A 107 -10.69 -3.57 21.77
CA PHE A 107 -10.66 -4.50 20.65
C PHE A 107 -11.55 -3.95 19.55
N ALA A 108 -11.17 -4.27 18.32
CA ALA A 108 -11.94 -4.02 17.11
C ALA A 108 -11.75 -5.22 16.20
N GLU A 109 -12.79 -5.63 15.48
CA GLU A 109 -12.71 -6.69 14.49
C GLU A 109 -12.97 -6.09 13.10
N LEU A 110 -11.88 -5.95 12.35
CA LEU A 110 -11.83 -5.40 11.00
C LEU A 110 -11.47 -6.53 10.05
N GLY A 111 -12.15 -6.60 8.91
CA GLY A 111 -11.81 -7.51 7.83
C GLY A 111 -11.39 -6.76 6.56
N PHE A 112 -10.70 -7.46 5.68
CA PHE A 112 -10.35 -7.00 4.35
C PHE A 112 -10.74 -8.09 3.35
N GLY A 113 -11.39 -7.69 2.25
CA GLY A 113 -11.85 -8.61 1.23
C GLY A 113 -11.72 -8.03 -0.17
N VAL A 114 -11.34 -8.89 -1.11
CA VAL A 114 -11.34 -8.63 -2.54
C VAL A 114 -12.41 -9.52 -3.18
N LEU A 115 -13.52 -8.93 -3.62
CA LEU A 115 -14.67 -9.63 -4.20
C LEU A 115 -14.45 -10.02 -5.67
N ASP A 116 -13.65 -9.25 -6.40
CA ASP A 116 -13.26 -9.52 -7.78
C ASP A 116 -11.74 -9.40 -7.92
N ASN A 117 -11.07 -10.53 -8.18
CA ASN A 117 -9.62 -10.58 -8.31
C ASN A 117 -9.10 -9.93 -9.60
N ARG A 118 -9.95 -9.71 -10.60
CA ARG A 118 -9.55 -9.08 -11.88
C ARG A 118 -9.21 -7.61 -11.73
N ARG A 119 -9.57 -6.99 -10.59
CA ARG A 119 -9.21 -5.61 -10.24
C ARG A 119 -7.81 -5.47 -9.66
N VAL A 120 -7.10 -6.58 -9.51
CA VAL A 120 -5.72 -6.61 -9.01
C VAL A 120 -4.82 -7.19 -10.10
N ILE A 121 -3.70 -6.54 -10.33
CA ILE A 121 -2.60 -7.09 -11.11
C ILE A 121 -1.33 -7.08 -10.26
N LEU A 122 -0.56 -8.17 -10.37
CA LEU A 122 0.76 -8.27 -9.80
C LEU A 122 1.77 -8.32 -10.95
N GLY A 123 2.87 -7.57 -10.80
CA GLY A 123 3.98 -7.57 -11.73
C GLY A 123 5.32 -7.50 -10.98
N SER A 124 6.40 -7.72 -11.72
CA SER A 124 7.77 -7.48 -11.27
C SER A 124 8.46 -6.48 -12.19
N PHE A 125 9.47 -5.78 -11.68
CA PHE A 125 10.29 -4.82 -12.45
C PHE A 125 11.72 -4.69 -11.90
#